data_AF-A0A1Q6V6D8-F1
#
_entry.id   AF-A0A1Q6V6D8-F1
#
_cell.length_a   1.000
_cell.length_b   1.000
_cell.length_c   1.000
_cell.angle_alpha   90.00
_cell.angle_beta   90.00
_cell.angle_gamma   90.00
#
_symmetry.space_group_name_H-M   'P 1'
#
loop_
_entity.id
_entity.type
_entity.pdbx_description
1 polymer ?
#
loop_
_entity_poly.entity_id
_entity_poly.type
_entity_poly.pdbx_seq_one_letter_code
_entity_poly.pdbx_strand_id
1 'polypeptide(L)'
;MNSEILQPLGMADTTLRPTPEQQKRLAQGHSRAGQDAPRWPVFAWYAAGGLRSTAQDMMSFGEANLGHKEVNGKPVSAELIAAMQLAQKPIHLIPNGNKQAMAWVNNMGRGNPNLHPVIVKNGGTSGFGTVIAINPTKDDAAIFIGTNQVGSQPAAKGVEILRHLP
;
A
#
# COMPACT_ATOMS: atom_id res chain seq x y z
N MET A 1 -5.10 -2.90 15.53
CA MET A 1 -4.42 -1.99 14.57
C MET A 1 -3.15 -1.43 15.18
N ASN A 2 -3.23 -0.58 16.22
CA ASN A 2 -2.03 0.04 16.80
C ASN A 2 -1.07 -0.99 17.41
N SER A 3 -1.52 -1.78 18.40
CA SER A 3 -0.72 -2.80 19.09
C SER A 3 -0.33 -3.97 18.19
N GLU A 4 -1.25 -4.39 17.31
CA GLU A 4 -1.10 -5.62 16.52
C GLU A 4 -0.33 -5.44 15.21
N ILE A 5 -0.28 -4.22 14.65
CA ILE A 5 0.29 -3.97 13.32
C ILE A 5 1.23 -2.77 13.34
N LEU A 6 0.76 -1.59 13.70
CA LEU A 6 1.55 -0.37 13.51
C LEU A 6 2.76 -0.27 14.44
N GLN A 7 2.59 -0.55 15.73
CA GLN A 7 3.68 -0.52 16.71
C GLN A 7 4.74 -1.60 16.45
N PRO A 8 4.39 -2.87 16.17
CA PRO A 8 5.36 -3.90 15.79
C PRO A 8 6.22 -3.52 14.59
N LEU A 9 5.63 -2.83 13.60
CA LEU A 9 6.32 -2.40 12.38
C LEU A 9 7.01 -1.04 12.50
N GLY A 10 6.88 -0.36 13.65
CA GLY A 10 7.46 0.97 13.87
C GLY A 10 6.79 2.09 13.06
N MET A 11 5.55 1.90 12.61
CA MET A 11 4.80 2.85 11.78
C MET A 11 4.15 3.96 12.62
N ALA A 12 4.98 4.82 13.22
CA ALA A 12 4.55 5.82 14.20
C ALA A 12 3.76 6.99 13.59
N ASP A 13 3.91 7.25 12.29
CA ASP A 13 3.20 8.30 11.57
C ASP A 13 2.00 7.77 10.77
N THR A 14 1.54 6.57 11.10
CA THR A 14 0.36 5.95 10.51
C THR A 14 -0.82 6.02 11.47
N THR A 15 -1.92 6.67 11.06
CA THR A 15 -3.05 6.87 11.96
C THR A 15 -4.36 7.16 11.23
N LEU A 16 -5.48 6.83 11.90
CA LEU A 16 -6.82 7.26 11.52
C LEU A 16 -7.12 8.69 11.94
N ARG A 17 -6.49 9.16 13.03
CA ARG A 17 -6.74 10.47 13.65
C ARG A 17 -5.41 11.17 13.87
N PRO A 18 -4.97 12.01 12.92
CA PRO A 18 -3.71 12.75 13.02
C PRO A 18 -3.67 13.67 14.26
N THR A 19 -2.56 13.62 15.00
CA THR A 19 -2.25 14.56 16.09
C THR A 19 -2.09 15.99 15.54
N PRO A 20 -2.14 17.03 16.39
CA PRO A 20 -1.88 18.40 15.94
C PRO A 20 -0.55 18.55 15.17
N GLU A 21 0.50 17.86 15.61
CA GLU A 21 1.83 17.84 14.99
C GLU A 21 1.80 17.15 13.62
N GLN A 22 1.07 16.04 13.50
CA GLN A 22 0.88 15.36 12.21
C GLN A 22 0.05 16.23 11.25
N GLN A 23 -0.99 16.91 11.74
CA GLN A 23 -1.83 17.78 10.92
C GLN A 23 -1.05 18.91 10.26
N LYS A 24 -0.05 19.48 10.95
CA LYS A 24 0.84 20.52 10.37
C LYS A 24 1.65 20.03 9.18
N ARG A 25 1.89 18.72 9.09
CA ARG A 25 2.71 18.07 8.05
C ARG A 25 1.87 17.32 7.02
N LEU A 26 0.55 17.31 7.15
CA LEU A 26 -0.32 16.66 6.17
C LEU A 26 -0.23 17.41 4.84
N ALA A 27 0.07 16.68 3.78
CA ALA A 27 0.03 17.24 2.44
C ALA A 27 -1.38 17.73 2.07
N GLN A 28 -1.46 18.79 1.28
CA GLN A 28 -2.69 19.21 0.61
C GLN A 28 -2.90 18.34 -0.63
N GLY A 29 -4.09 17.78 -0.76
CA GLY A 29 -4.51 17.01 -1.94
C GLY A 29 -5.15 17.92 -2.97
N HIS A 30 -5.07 17.55 -4.24
CA HIS A 30 -5.59 18.37 -5.33
C HIS A 30 -6.52 17.57 -6.25
N SER A 31 -7.57 18.24 -6.69
CA SER A 31 -8.46 17.77 -7.75
C SER A 31 -7.69 17.62 -9.07
N ARG A 32 -8.34 17.01 -10.08
CA ARG A 32 -7.74 16.89 -11.43
C ARG A 32 -7.36 18.25 -12.02
N ALA A 33 -8.09 19.32 -11.69
CA ALA A 33 -7.84 20.68 -12.15
C ALA A 33 -6.76 21.42 -11.33
N GLY A 34 -6.10 20.76 -10.38
CA GLY A 34 -5.06 21.35 -9.52
C GLY A 34 -5.59 22.17 -8.35
N GLN A 35 -6.92 22.29 -8.19
CA GLN A 35 -7.53 22.97 -7.05
C GLN A 35 -7.49 22.12 -5.79
N ASP A 36 -7.43 22.76 -4.62
CA ASP A 36 -7.47 22.09 -3.32
C ASP A 36 -8.68 21.15 -3.22
N ALA A 37 -8.40 19.88 -2.94
CA ALA A 37 -9.42 18.89 -2.65
C ALA A 37 -9.87 18.97 -1.19
N PRO A 38 -11.15 18.70 -0.90
CA PRO A 38 -11.63 18.62 0.46
C PRO A 38 -10.97 17.45 1.19
N ARG A 39 -10.80 17.60 2.51
CA ARG A 39 -10.27 16.52 3.37
C ARG A 39 -11.16 15.28 3.26
N TRP A 40 -10.55 14.13 3.05
CA TRP A 40 -11.27 12.86 2.96
C TRP A 40 -11.94 12.52 4.31
N PRO A 41 -13.27 12.31 4.35
CA PRO A 41 -13.98 12.09 5.60
C PRO A 41 -13.61 10.72 6.19
N VAL A 42 -13.12 10.71 7.43
CA VAL A 42 -12.69 9.47 8.10
C VAL A 42 -13.89 8.64 8.58
N PHE A 43 -14.98 9.29 9.02
CA PHE A 43 -16.10 8.61 9.70
C PHE A 43 -16.77 7.52 8.86
N ALA A 44 -17.03 7.78 7.58
CA ALA A 44 -17.69 6.82 6.70
C ALA A 44 -16.73 5.74 6.14
N TRP A 45 -15.41 5.92 6.28
CA TRP A 45 -14.41 5.16 5.55
C TRP A 45 -13.27 4.63 6.42
N TYR A 46 -13.49 4.47 7.73
CA TYR A 46 -12.48 4.01 8.69
C TYR A 46 -11.71 2.78 8.19
N ALA A 47 -12.41 1.75 7.71
CA ALA A 47 -11.81 0.51 7.21
C ALA A 47 -11.37 0.54 5.73
N ALA A 48 -11.83 1.52 4.94
CA ALA A 48 -11.72 1.51 3.48
C ALA A 48 -10.85 2.65 2.89
N GLY A 49 -10.35 3.55 3.73
CA GLY A 49 -9.47 4.65 3.29
C GLY A 49 -9.16 5.70 4.38
N GLY A 50 -9.36 5.36 5.65
CA GLY A 50 -9.21 6.30 6.76
C GLY A 50 -7.76 6.60 7.15
N LEU A 51 -6.81 5.72 6.85
CA LEU A 51 -5.42 5.86 7.30
C LEU A 51 -4.68 6.96 6.54
N ARG A 52 -3.86 7.71 7.27
CA ARG A 52 -2.80 8.60 6.77
C ARG A 52 -1.49 7.98 7.20
N SER A 53 -0.46 8.09 6.37
CA SER A 53 0.86 7.49 6.62
C SER A 53 1.93 8.31 5.90
N THR A 54 3.20 8.01 6.19
CA THR A 54 4.37 8.51 5.47
C THR A 54 4.87 7.45 4.50
N ALA A 55 5.71 7.86 3.53
CA ALA A 55 6.37 6.88 2.67
C ALA A 55 7.25 5.90 3.47
N GLN A 56 7.93 6.38 4.52
CA GLN A 56 8.78 5.56 5.39
C GLN A 56 7.99 4.47 6.13
N ASP A 57 6.86 4.83 6.73
CA ASP A 57 5.98 3.86 7.38
C ASP A 57 5.44 2.85 6.37
N MET A 58 5.04 3.30 5.17
CA MET A 58 4.52 2.41 4.13
C MET A 58 5.59 1.45 3.58
N MET A 59 6.88 1.84 3.59
CA MET A 59 7.98 0.92 3.28
C MET A 59 8.12 -0.17 4.34
N SER A 60 7.97 0.19 5.63
CA SER A 60 7.96 -0.76 6.74
C SER A 60 6.83 -1.79 6.59
N PHE A 61 5.65 -1.32 6.17
CA PHE A 61 4.54 -2.21 5.82
C PHE A 61 4.85 -3.10 4.61
N GLY A 62 5.56 -2.58 3.60
CA GLY A 62 6.01 -3.34 2.43
C GLY A 62 6.97 -4.48 2.79
N GLU A 63 8.02 -4.19 3.56
CA GLU A 63 9.00 -5.18 4.06
C GLU A 63 8.32 -6.30 4.85
N ALA A 64 7.41 -5.94 5.76
CA ALA A 64 6.64 -6.93 6.51
C ALA A 64 5.79 -7.82 5.60
N ASN A 65 5.19 -7.25 4.55
CA ASN A 65 4.42 -8.01 3.56
C ASN A 65 5.29 -8.90 2.67
N LEU A 66 6.57 -8.59 2.49
CA LEU A 66 7.53 -9.50 1.85
C LEU A 66 7.91 -10.69 2.76
N GLY A 67 7.53 -10.64 4.04
CA GLY A 67 7.80 -11.69 5.02
C GLY A 67 9.13 -11.51 5.74
N HIS A 68 9.67 -10.28 5.76
CA HIS A 68 10.87 -9.96 6.53
C HIS A 68 10.63 -10.23 8.02
N LYS A 69 11.60 -10.91 8.65
CA LYS A 69 11.54 -11.26 10.08
C LYS A 69 11.94 -10.11 11.00
N GLU A 70 12.52 -9.06 10.41
CA GLU A 70 12.91 -7.83 11.09
C GLU A 70 12.55 -6.66 10.18
N VAL A 71 11.93 -5.62 10.75
CA VAL A 71 11.58 -4.37 10.06
C VAL A 71 11.95 -3.23 10.99
N ASN A 72 12.67 -2.22 10.50
CA ASN A 72 13.17 -1.10 11.30
C ASN A 72 13.94 -1.53 12.57
N GLY A 73 14.74 -2.60 12.49
CA GLY A 73 15.52 -3.10 13.64
C GLY A 73 14.67 -3.81 14.70
N LYS A 74 13.41 -4.15 14.41
CA LYS A 74 12.51 -4.84 15.34
C LYS A 74 12.03 -6.16 14.76
N PRO A 75 11.98 -7.24 15.57
CA PRO A 75 11.47 -8.52 15.11
C PRO A 75 9.97 -8.41 14.77
N VAL A 76 9.58 -8.99 13.64
CA VAL A 76 8.19 -9.18 13.25
C VAL A 76 7.75 -10.58 13.69
N SER A 77 6.62 -10.67 14.40
CA SER A 77 6.14 -11.96 14.89
C SER A 77 5.79 -12.91 13.73
N ALA A 78 6.00 -14.20 13.93
CA ALA A 78 5.62 -15.22 12.95
C ALA A 78 4.11 -15.18 12.63
N GLU A 79 3.28 -14.83 13.62
CA GLU A 79 1.84 -14.65 13.46
C GLU A 79 1.50 -13.49 12.52
N LEU A 80 2.15 -12.33 12.69
CA LEU A 80 1.92 -11.17 11.82
C LEU A 80 2.38 -11.46 10.38
N ILE A 81 3.53 -12.11 10.21
CA ILE A 81 4.02 -12.55 8.89
C ILE A 81 3.00 -13.50 8.25
N ALA A 82 2.52 -14.51 8.99
CA ALA A 82 1.52 -15.46 8.48
C ALA A 82 0.20 -14.78 8.09
N ALA A 83 -0.26 -13.80 8.88
CA ALA A 83 -1.46 -13.03 8.57
C ALA A 83 -1.31 -12.20 7.28
N MET A 84 -0.14 -11.57 7.06
CA MET A 84 0.15 -10.82 5.83
C MET A 84 0.22 -11.74 4.60
N GLN A 85 0.89 -12.88 4.71
CA GLN A 85 0.95 -13.87 3.63
C GLN A 85 -0.44 -14.45 3.31
N LEU A 86 -1.26 -14.69 4.33
CA LEU A 86 -2.64 -15.10 4.15
C LEU A 86 -3.45 -14.04 3.39
N ALA A 87 -3.26 -12.75 3.71
CA ALA A 87 -3.94 -11.65 3.02
C ALA A 87 -3.60 -11.55 1.53
N GLN A 88 -2.42 -11.99 1.14
CA GLN A 88 -1.96 -11.99 -0.24
C GLN A 88 -2.43 -13.22 -1.04
N LYS A 89 -2.92 -14.27 -0.37
CA LYS A 89 -3.34 -15.52 -1.02
C LYS A 89 -4.57 -15.29 -1.93
N PRO A 90 -4.48 -15.62 -3.24
CA PRO A 90 -5.61 -15.51 -4.15
C PRO A 90 -6.82 -16.33 -3.71
N ILE A 91 -8.01 -15.74 -3.78
CA ILE A 91 -9.31 -16.38 -3.49
C ILE A 91 -10.25 -16.35 -4.71
N HIS A 92 -9.97 -15.53 -5.72
CA HIS A 92 -10.80 -15.43 -6.93
C HIS A 92 -9.99 -15.04 -8.16
N LEU A 93 -10.30 -15.63 -9.32
CA LEU A 93 -9.74 -15.24 -10.62
C LEU A 93 -10.61 -14.14 -11.23
N ILE A 94 -10.02 -12.98 -11.49
CA ILE A 94 -10.69 -11.85 -12.12
C ILE A 94 -10.73 -12.11 -13.64
N PRO A 95 -11.84 -11.79 -14.36
CA PRO A 95 -11.96 -12.04 -15.81
C PRO A 95 -10.84 -11.45 -16.67
N ASN A 96 -10.11 -10.44 -16.17
CA ASN A 96 -8.97 -9.84 -16.86
C ASN A 96 -7.64 -10.60 -16.65
N GLY A 97 -7.66 -11.78 -16.03
CA GLY A 97 -6.50 -12.63 -15.77
C GLY A 97 -5.72 -12.32 -14.49
N ASN A 98 -6.03 -11.22 -13.80
CA ASN A 98 -5.50 -10.94 -12.45
C ASN A 98 -6.21 -11.83 -11.41
N LYS A 99 -5.69 -11.90 -10.18
CA LYS A 99 -6.34 -12.67 -9.10
C LYS A 99 -6.61 -11.79 -7.88
N GLN A 100 -7.81 -11.84 -7.33
CA GLN A 100 -8.18 -11.13 -6.11
C GLN A 100 -7.78 -11.96 -4.88
N ALA A 101 -7.17 -11.31 -3.90
CA ALA A 101 -6.90 -11.82 -2.55
C ALA A 101 -7.65 -10.95 -1.52
N MET A 102 -7.28 -10.97 -0.24
CA MET A 102 -7.93 -10.11 0.76
C MET A 102 -7.44 -8.66 0.58
N ALA A 103 -8.24 -7.85 -0.12
CA ALA A 103 -7.94 -6.51 -0.61
C ALA A 103 -6.80 -6.41 -1.65
N TRP A 104 -5.79 -7.27 -1.61
CA TRP A 104 -4.69 -7.31 -2.57
C TRP A 104 -5.13 -7.84 -3.95
N VAL A 105 -4.51 -7.31 -5.00
CA VAL A 105 -4.63 -7.82 -6.37
C VAL A 105 -3.30 -8.44 -6.77
N ASN A 106 -3.34 -9.72 -7.10
CA ASN A 106 -2.21 -10.48 -7.60
C ASN A 106 -2.17 -10.45 -9.13
N ASN A 107 -0.94 -10.56 -9.64
CA ASN A 107 -0.63 -10.84 -11.03
C ASN A 107 -1.06 -9.74 -12.01
N MET A 108 -0.55 -8.51 -11.83
CA MET A 108 -0.91 -7.35 -12.67
C MET A 108 -0.46 -7.45 -14.16
N GLY A 109 -0.16 -8.64 -14.68
CA GLY A 109 0.19 -8.95 -16.06
C GLY A 109 -0.99 -9.46 -16.88
N ARG A 110 -2.22 -9.37 -16.36
CA ARG A 110 -3.45 -9.84 -17.02
C ARG A 110 -3.38 -11.30 -17.45
N GLY A 111 -2.74 -12.13 -16.62
CA GLY A 111 -2.52 -13.55 -16.90
C GLY A 111 -1.39 -13.85 -17.89
N ASN A 112 -0.61 -12.87 -18.34
CA ASN A 112 0.57 -13.12 -19.17
C ASN A 112 1.65 -13.89 -18.35
N PRO A 113 1.97 -15.14 -18.71
CA PRO A 113 2.91 -15.96 -17.96
C PRO A 113 4.37 -15.50 -18.07
N ASN A 114 4.67 -14.64 -19.05
CA ASN A 114 6.02 -14.12 -19.29
C ASN A 114 6.34 -12.86 -18.46
N LEU A 115 5.36 -12.33 -17.72
CA LEU A 115 5.57 -11.17 -16.84
C LEU A 115 5.71 -11.64 -15.40
N HIS A 116 6.68 -11.06 -14.69
CA HIS A 116 6.82 -11.32 -13.26
C HIS A 116 5.56 -10.88 -12.51
N PRO A 117 5.05 -11.72 -11.57
CA PRO A 117 3.87 -11.40 -10.80
C PRO A 117 4.19 -10.26 -9.84
N VAL A 118 3.34 -9.24 -9.85
CA VAL A 118 3.36 -8.15 -8.87
C VAL A 118 2.06 -8.20 -8.08
N ILE A 119 2.16 -8.10 -6.76
CA ILE A 119 1.02 -8.03 -5.85
C ILE A 119 0.84 -6.57 -5.45
N VAL A 120 -0.36 -6.02 -5.63
CA VAL A 120 -0.60 -4.58 -5.46
C VAL A 120 -1.83 -4.28 -4.65
N LYS A 121 -1.80 -3.13 -3.98
CA LYS A 121 -2.98 -2.42 -3.52
C LYS A 121 -2.90 -0.96 -3.94
N ASN A 122 -3.87 -0.52 -4.74
CA ASN A 122 -4.06 0.89 -5.06
C ASN A 122 -4.93 1.59 -4.01
N GLY A 123 -4.87 2.92 -3.97
CA GLY A 123 -5.74 3.76 -3.15
C GLY A 123 -6.05 5.08 -3.85
N GLY A 124 -7.19 5.66 -3.53
CA GLY A 124 -7.64 6.92 -4.10
C GLY A 124 -8.59 7.65 -3.17
N THR A 125 -8.43 8.96 -3.08
CA THR A 125 -9.36 9.88 -2.41
C THR A 125 -9.66 11.06 -3.34
N SER A 126 -10.42 12.05 -2.86
CA SER A 126 -10.71 13.30 -3.58
C SER A 126 -9.47 14.10 -4.01
N GLY A 127 -8.31 13.87 -3.38
CA GLY A 127 -7.09 14.65 -3.63
C GLY A 127 -5.80 13.82 -3.74
N PHE A 128 -5.87 12.50 -3.63
CA PHE A 128 -4.68 11.65 -3.59
C PHE A 128 -4.85 10.37 -4.39
N GLY A 129 -3.74 9.87 -4.92
CA GLY A 129 -3.60 8.53 -5.46
C GLY A 129 -2.43 7.80 -4.79
N THR A 130 -2.58 6.50 -4.55
CA THR A 130 -1.50 5.70 -3.97
C THR A 130 -1.40 4.33 -4.64
N VAL A 131 -0.21 3.74 -4.59
CA VAL A 131 -0.03 2.29 -4.73
C VAL A 131 1.03 1.83 -3.74
N ILE A 132 0.79 0.67 -3.14
CA ILE A 132 1.86 -0.20 -2.66
C ILE A 132 1.91 -1.44 -3.54
N ALA A 133 3.11 -1.82 -3.96
CA ALA A 133 3.35 -2.99 -4.77
C ALA A 133 4.54 -3.76 -4.20
N ILE A 134 4.45 -5.09 -4.23
CA ILE A 134 5.49 -6.00 -3.74
C ILE A 134 5.74 -7.11 -4.78
N ASN A 135 6.97 -7.61 -4.79
CA ASN A 135 7.37 -8.77 -5.55
C ASN A 135 8.16 -9.74 -4.66
N PRO A 136 7.50 -10.76 -4.07
CA PRO A 136 8.18 -11.72 -3.18
C PRO A 136 9.01 -12.76 -3.94
N THR A 137 8.84 -12.88 -5.26
CA THR A 137 9.48 -13.94 -6.07
C THR A 137 10.69 -13.46 -6.87
N LYS A 138 10.77 -12.15 -7.12
CA LYS A 138 11.88 -11.52 -7.84
C LYS A 138 12.27 -10.25 -7.07
N ASP A 139 13.55 -10.21 -6.68
CA ASP A 139 14.28 -9.10 -6.05
C ASP A 139 13.88 -8.71 -4.63
N ASP A 140 12.91 -9.41 -4.01
CA ASP A 140 12.46 -9.13 -2.64
C ASP A 140 12.14 -7.63 -2.45
N ALA A 141 11.36 -7.09 -3.40
CA ALA A 141 11.22 -5.66 -3.57
C ALA A 141 9.81 -5.16 -3.19
N ALA A 142 9.77 -4.03 -2.49
CA ALA A 142 8.57 -3.26 -2.20
C ALA A 142 8.70 -1.84 -2.75
N ILE A 143 7.60 -1.28 -3.25
CA ILE A 143 7.53 0.12 -3.65
C ILE A 143 6.23 0.74 -3.15
N PHE A 144 6.33 1.95 -2.61
CA PHE A 144 5.20 2.81 -2.33
C PHE A 144 5.29 4.09 -3.16
N ILE A 145 4.19 4.45 -3.82
CA ILE A 145 4.07 5.71 -4.55
C ILE A 145 2.83 6.42 -4.05
N GLY A 146 3.00 7.64 -3.55
CA GLY A 146 1.92 8.56 -3.20
C GLY A 146 1.94 9.78 -4.10
N THR A 147 0.75 10.22 -4.50
CA THR A 147 0.55 11.44 -5.30
C THR A 147 -0.54 12.28 -4.65
N ASN A 148 -0.38 13.59 -4.66
CA ASN A 148 -1.36 14.53 -4.12
C ASN A 148 -2.22 15.19 -5.20
N GLN A 149 -2.44 14.48 -6.31
CA GLN A 149 -3.35 14.90 -7.37
C GLN A 149 -4.11 13.70 -7.95
N VAL A 150 -5.43 13.83 -8.04
CA VAL A 150 -6.30 12.80 -8.63
C VAL A 150 -5.97 12.56 -10.10
N GLY A 151 -5.99 11.29 -10.52
CA GLY A 151 -5.83 10.89 -11.92
C GLY A 151 -4.38 10.63 -12.34
N SER A 152 -3.42 10.72 -11.42
CA SER A 152 -1.98 10.47 -11.65
C SER A 152 -1.59 8.99 -11.83
N GLN A 153 -2.53 8.05 -11.65
CA GLN A 153 -2.39 6.61 -11.93
C GLN A 153 -1.09 5.95 -11.39
N PRO A 154 -0.76 6.09 -10.09
CA PRO A 154 0.50 5.58 -9.55
C PRO A 154 0.64 4.05 -9.64
N ALA A 155 -0.48 3.31 -9.68
CA ALA A 155 -0.47 1.86 -9.75
C ALA A 155 0.18 1.29 -11.02
N ALA A 156 -0.05 1.91 -12.18
CA ALA A 156 0.57 1.47 -13.43
C ALA A 156 2.09 1.64 -13.37
N LYS A 157 2.55 2.80 -12.87
CA LYS A 157 3.98 3.10 -12.69
C LYS A 157 4.66 2.16 -11.70
N GLY A 158 4.04 1.89 -10.54
CA GLY A 158 4.61 0.99 -9.54
C GLY A 158 4.81 -0.43 -10.06
N VAL A 159 3.84 -0.95 -10.83
CA VAL A 159 3.95 -2.26 -11.48
C VAL A 159 5.02 -2.27 -12.56
N GLU A 160 5.11 -1.21 -13.36
CA GLU A 160 6.13 -1.09 -14.41
C GLU A 160 7.55 -1.06 -13.81
N ILE A 161 7.78 -0.26 -12.78
CA ILE A 161 9.09 -0.18 -12.10
C ILE A 161 9.49 -1.56 -11.55
N LEU A 162 8.62 -2.22 -10.78
CA LEU A 162 8.93 -3.52 -10.17
C LEU A 162 9.20 -4.63 -11.19
N ARG A 163 8.72 -4.51 -12.43
CA ARG A 163 9.02 -5.49 -13.48
C ARG A 163 10.39 -5.32 -14.12
N HIS A 164 10.88 -4.09 -14.14
CA HIS A 164 12.13 -3.73 -14.79
C HIS A 164 13.28 -3.57 -13.79
N LEU A 165 13.03 -3.79 -12.49
CA LEU A 165 14.14 -4.02 -11.56
C LEU A 165 14.95 -5.23 -12.03
N PRO A 166 16.29 -5.13 -12.00
CA PRO A 166 17.20 -6.13 -12.56
C PRO A 166 17.03 -7.48 -11.86
#